data_AF-A0A1U7GVA8-F1
#
_entry.id   AF-A0A1U7GVA8-F1
#
_cell.length_a   1.000
_cell.length_b   1.000
_cell.length_c   1.000
_cell.angle_alpha   90.00
_cell.angle_beta   90.00
_cell.angle_gamma   90.00
#
_symmetry.space_group_name_H-M   'P 1'
#
loop_
_entity.id
_entity.type
_entity.pdbx_description
1 polymer ?
#
loop_
_entity_poly.entity_id
_entity_poly.type
_entity_poly.pdbx_seq_one_letter_code
_entity_poly.pdbx_strand_id
1 'polypeptide(L)'
;MKVPPEITYRNVDKTNALDALVKEKIAKLEQVCDYISSCHIVIEKIHDRPRSGSPYRVRIDMTVPPGHELVAESNPPDVNQYPPLEAVIRDAFHAATRQLRELARQQRESDKSRTNDSAQQTTALVIKLFPEQGYGFLKTLDGEEVYFHRNSVLHDDFDRLEIGTGVHCFVELGEEGLQASTVKIVDKPGVGAGKAEQTIVQPPLGWQE
;
A
#
# COMPACT_ATOMS: atom_id res chain seq x y z
N MET A 1 -15.16 -3.44 -6.40
CA MET A 1 -14.56 -3.91 -7.66
C MET A 1 -14.82 -2.91 -8.78
N LYS A 2 -13.96 -2.85 -9.81
CA LYS A 2 -14.18 -1.98 -10.99
C LYS A 2 -15.13 -2.58 -12.03
N VAL A 3 -15.09 -3.90 -12.20
CA VAL A 3 -16.00 -4.64 -13.09
C VAL A 3 -16.95 -5.48 -12.22
N PRO A 4 -18.25 -5.59 -12.59
CA PRO A 4 -19.17 -6.49 -11.92
C PRO A 4 -18.64 -7.94 -11.93
N PRO A 5 -18.74 -8.68 -10.82
CA PRO A 5 -18.25 -10.05 -10.74
C PRO A 5 -19.08 -10.98 -11.65
N GLU A 6 -18.41 -11.89 -12.33
CA GLU A 6 -19.05 -12.90 -13.18
C GLU A 6 -19.15 -14.22 -12.41
N ILE A 7 -20.33 -14.85 -12.42
CA ILE A 7 -20.59 -16.11 -11.72
C ILE A 7 -21.10 -17.15 -12.72
N THR A 8 -20.39 -18.26 -12.85
CA THR A 8 -20.74 -19.38 -13.74
C THR A 8 -21.04 -20.64 -12.93
N TYR A 9 -22.20 -21.24 -13.16
CA TYR A 9 -22.59 -22.53 -12.59
C TYR A 9 -22.55 -23.62 -13.67
N ARG A 10 -21.85 -24.73 -13.43
CA ARG A 10 -21.76 -25.87 -14.36
C ARG A 10 -22.19 -27.17 -13.68
N ASN A 11 -23.22 -27.83 -14.20
CA ASN A 11 -23.76 -29.08 -13.64
C ASN A 11 -24.18 -28.95 -12.15
N VAL A 12 -24.55 -27.75 -11.72
CA VAL A 12 -24.99 -27.42 -10.36
C VAL A 12 -26.30 -26.67 -10.46
N ASP A 13 -27.28 -27.07 -9.65
CA ASP A 13 -28.55 -26.37 -9.56
C ASP A 13 -28.37 -25.02 -8.89
N LYS A 14 -28.67 -23.95 -9.62
CA LYS A 14 -28.64 -22.59 -9.12
C LYS A 14 -29.82 -22.38 -8.16
N THR A 15 -29.54 -22.27 -6.87
CA THR A 15 -30.55 -21.95 -5.85
C THR A 15 -30.39 -20.53 -5.33
N ASN A 16 -31.48 -19.94 -4.82
CA ASN A 16 -31.44 -18.61 -4.20
C ASN A 16 -30.49 -18.55 -2.99
N ALA A 17 -30.37 -19.66 -2.25
CA ALA A 17 -29.46 -19.76 -1.10
C ALA A 17 -27.99 -19.71 -1.54
N LEU A 18 -27.63 -20.39 -2.64
CA LEU A 18 -26.28 -20.32 -3.22
C LEU A 18 -25.96 -18.92 -3.75
N ASP A 19 -26.88 -18.31 -4.49
CA ASP A 19 -26.68 -16.95 -5.00
C ASP A 19 -26.50 -15.93 -3.86
N ALA A 20 -27.29 -16.05 -2.79
CA ALA A 20 -27.14 -15.19 -1.61
C ALA A 20 -25.78 -15.40 -0.93
N LEU A 21 -25.35 -16.66 -0.76
CA LEU A 21 -24.05 -16.99 -0.19
C LEU A 21 -22.90 -16.41 -1.02
N VAL A 22 -22.93 -16.60 -2.35
CA VAL A 22 -21.88 -16.10 -3.24
C VAL A 22 -21.82 -14.58 -3.22
N LYS A 23 -22.97 -13.89 -3.26
CA LYS A 23 -23.04 -12.42 -3.17
C LYS A 23 -22.49 -11.89 -1.85
N GLU A 24 -22.85 -12.52 -0.73
CA GLU A 24 -22.31 -12.16 0.60
C GLU A 24 -20.78 -12.30 0.62
N LYS A 25 -20.25 -13.37 0.01
CA LYS A 25 -18.82 -13.65 -0.02
C LYS A 25 -18.05 -12.72 -0.95
N ILE A 26 -18.63 -12.33 -2.08
CA ILE A 26 -18.09 -11.28 -2.96
C ILE A 26 -17.95 -9.96 -2.20
N ALA A 27 -19.00 -9.53 -1.49
CA ALA A 27 -18.96 -8.29 -0.72
C ALA A 27 -17.83 -8.30 0.34
N LYS A 28 -17.55 -9.47 0.93
CA LYS A 28 -16.41 -9.65 1.84
C LYS A 28 -15.05 -9.55 1.15
N LEU A 29 -14.91 -10.01 -0.10
CA LEU A 29 -13.67 -9.82 -0.86
C LEU A 29 -13.43 -8.34 -1.16
N GLU A 30 -14.49 -7.60 -1.50
CA GLU A 30 -14.39 -6.15 -1.74
C GLU A 30 -13.90 -5.40 -0.50
N GLN A 31 -14.43 -5.72 0.70
CA GLN A 31 -13.97 -5.12 1.96
C GLN A 31 -12.49 -5.38 2.29
N VAL A 32 -11.88 -6.42 1.71
CA VAL A 32 -10.49 -6.79 1.96
C VAL A 32 -9.56 -6.08 0.98
N CYS A 33 -10.01 -5.83 -0.24
CA CYS A 33 -9.23 -5.20 -1.30
C CYS A 33 -10.16 -4.41 -2.23
N ASP A 34 -10.15 -3.08 -2.10
CA ASP A 34 -11.00 -2.20 -2.90
C ASP A 34 -10.54 -2.08 -4.37
N TYR A 35 -9.31 -2.52 -4.66
CA TYR A 35 -8.66 -2.33 -5.96
C TYR A 35 -8.87 -3.49 -6.94
N ILE A 36 -9.66 -4.52 -6.58
CA ILE A 36 -9.92 -5.66 -7.47
C ILE A 36 -10.55 -5.17 -8.78
N SER A 37 -9.91 -5.51 -9.90
CA SER A 37 -10.35 -5.12 -11.24
C SER A 37 -11.44 -6.05 -11.75
N SER A 38 -11.23 -7.35 -11.68
CA SER A 38 -12.18 -8.38 -12.11
C SER A 38 -12.19 -9.55 -11.14
N CYS A 39 -13.33 -10.23 -11.06
CA CYS A 39 -13.53 -11.43 -10.28
C CYS A 39 -14.46 -12.37 -11.07
N HIS A 40 -13.95 -13.54 -11.47
CA HIS A 40 -14.70 -14.58 -12.15
C HIS A 40 -14.77 -15.81 -11.26
N ILE A 41 -15.99 -16.25 -10.97
CA ILE A 41 -16.26 -17.36 -10.06
C ILE A 41 -16.90 -18.49 -10.87
N VAL A 42 -16.26 -19.65 -10.87
CA VAL A 42 -16.76 -20.87 -11.51
C VAL A 42 -17.07 -21.89 -10.44
N ILE A 43 -18.34 -22.28 -10.36
CA ILE A 43 -18.86 -23.30 -9.45
C ILE A 43 -19.31 -24.48 -10.29
N GLU A 44 -18.62 -25.61 -10.16
CA GLU A 44 -18.87 -26.77 -11.02
C GLU A 44 -18.99 -28.09 -10.24
N LYS A 45 -19.84 -28.98 -10.76
CA LYS A 45 -19.88 -30.39 -10.39
C LYS A 45 -19.16 -31.20 -11.47
N ILE A 46 -18.02 -31.78 -11.12
CA ILE A 46 -17.12 -32.50 -12.06
C ILE A 46 -17.62 -33.92 -12.32
N HIS A 47 -18.16 -34.60 -11.30
CA HIS A 47 -18.67 -35.97 -11.42
C HIS A 47 -19.91 -36.19 -10.54
N ASP A 48 -20.90 -36.91 -11.06
CA ASP A 48 -22.05 -37.36 -10.27
C ASP A 48 -21.69 -38.46 -9.28
N ARG A 49 -20.65 -39.25 -9.60
CA ARG A 49 -20.11 -40.34 -8.79
C ARG A 49 -18.58 -40.33 -8.87
N PRO A 50 -17.90 -39.45 -8.13
CA PRO A 50 -16.44 -39.39 -8.15
C PRO A 50 -15.85 -40.72 -7.65
N ARG A 51 -14.80 -41.22 -8.32
CA ARG A 51 -14.02 -42.38 -7.84
C ARG A 51 -13.12 -42.03 -6.65
N SER A 52 -12.87 -40.75 -6.43
CA SER A 52 -12.06 -40.16 -5.35
C SER A 52 -12.31 -38.65 -5.32
N GLY A 53 -12.43 -38.03 -4.14
CA GLY A 53 -12.54 -36.57 -3.96
C GLY A 53 -13.98 -36.02 -4.00
N SER A 54 -14.12 -34.73 -3.68
CA SER A 54 -15.41 -34.01 -3.76
C SER A 54 -15.93 -33.94 -5.21
N PRO A 55 -17.24 -34.09 -5.45
CA PRO A 55 -17.81 -33.87 -6.78
C PRO A 55 -17.79 -32.40 -7.19
N TYR A 56 -17.62 -31.49 -6.23
CA TYR A 56 -17.67 -30.05 -6.43
C TYR A 56 -16.28 -29.42 -6.46
N ARG A 57 -16.11 -28.50 -7.40
CA ARG A 57 -14.95 -27.63 -7.53
C ARG A 57 -15.41 -26.19 -7.64
N VAL A 58 -14.72 -25.31 -6.92
CA VAL A 58 -14.93 -23.87 -7.00
C VAL A 58 -13.60 -23.22 -7.33
N ARG A 59 -13.61 -22.42 -8.40
CA ARG A 59 -12.46 -21.63 -8.85
C ARG A 59 -12.83 -20.16 -8.87
N ILE A 60 -11.95 -19.32 -8.31
CA ILE A 60 -12.10 -17.88 -8.25
C ILE A 60 -10.85 -17.28 -8.89
N ASP A 61 -11.03 -16.66 -10.05
CA ASP A 61 -10.00 -15.94 -10.77
C ASP A 61 -10.18 -14.44 -10.48
N MET A 62 -9.15 -13.79 -9.91
CA MET A 62 -9.17 -12.38 -9.54
C MET A 62 -8.00 -11.65 -10.17
N THR A 63 -8.26 -10.47 -10.74
CA THR A 63 -7.21 -9.59 -11.25
C THR A 63 -7.11 -8.35 -10.37
N VAL A 64 -5.91 -8.04 -9.88
CA VAL A 64 -5.62 -6.89 -9.02
C VAL A 64 -4.51 -6.04 -9.66
N PRO A 65 -4.68 -4.72 -9.84
CA PRO A 65 -3.63 -3.84 -10.31
C PRO A 65 -2.38 -3.87 -9.39
N PRO A 66 -1.18 -3.61 -9.92
CA PRO A 66 -0.83 -3.35 -11.32
C PRO A 66 -0.51 -4.65 -12.12
N GLY A 67 -1.43 -5.61 -12.19
CA GLY A 67 -1.31 -6.80 -13.06
C GLY A 67 -1.11 -8.12 -12.32
N HIS A 68 -1.48 -8.20 -11.04
CA HIS A 68 -1.48 -9.44 -10.28
C HIS A 68 -2.71 -10.27 -10.63
N GLU A 69 -2.47 -11.50 -11.08
CA GLU A 69 -3.50 -12.52 -11.27
C GLU A 69 -3.47 -13.50 -10.11
N LEU A 70 -4.60 -13.65 -9.42
CA LEU A 70 -4.75 -14.56 -8.29
C LEU A 70 -5.79 -15.60 -8.65
N VAL A 71 -5.46 -16.86 -8.39
CA VAL A 71 -6.36 -17.99 -8.58
C VAL A 71 -6.52 -18.70 -7.24
N ALA A 72 -7.75 -18.73 -6.73
CA ALA A 72 -8.13 -19.51 -5.58
C ALA A 72 -9.00 -20.67 -6.01
N GLU A 73 -8.58 -21.89 -5.69
CA GLU A 73 -9.30 -23.11 -6.03
C GLU A 73 -9.57 -23.92 -4.77
N SER A 74 -10.80 -24.42 -4.64
CA SER A 74 -11.17 -25.43 -3.65
C SER A 74 -11.70 -26.66 -4.35
N ASN A 75 -10.95 -27.75 -4.20
CA ASN A 75 -11.33 -29.10 -4.59
C ASN A 75 -10.94 -30.04 -3.43
N PRO A 76 -11.86 -30.32 -2.50
CA PRO A 76 -11.58 -31.13 -1.33
C PRO A 76 -11.01 -32.51 -1.72
N PRO A 77 -9.91 -32.95 -1.08
CA PRO A 77 -9.29 -34.24 -1.35
C PRO A 77 -10.22 -35.40 -0.94
N ASP A 78 -9.83 -36.63 -1.26
CA ASP A 78 -10.63 -37.82 -0.95
C ASP A 78 -10.84 -37.98 0.56
N VAL A 79 -12.06 -37.70 1.03
CA VAL A 79 -12.48 -37.84 2.43
C VAL A 79 -13.74 -38.69 2.52
N ASN A 80 -13.86 -39.48 3.61
CA ASN A 80 -14.98 -40.39 3.87
C ASN A 80 -16.37 -39.72 3.86
N GLN A 81 -16.45 -38.40 4.03
CA GLN A 81 -17.68 -37.62 3.89
C GLN A 81 -17.41 -36.40 3.02
N TYR A 82 -18.18 -36.27 1.94
CA TYR A 82 -18.05 -35.13 1.05
C TYR A 82 -18.58 -33.86 1.72
N PRO A 83 -17.80 -32.77 1.76
CA PRO A 83 -18.32 -31.50 2.22
C PRO A 83 -19.45 -31.04 1.29
N PRO A 84 -20.51 -30.42 1.83
CA PRO A 84 -21.56 -29.84 1.01
C PRO A 84 -21.00 -28.70 0.16
N LEU A 85 -21.64 -28.40 -0.97
CA LEU A 85 -21.16 -27.39 -1.93
C LEU A 85 -20.92 -26.02 -1.26
N GLU A 86 -21.77 -25.65 -0.30
CA GLU A 86 -21.65 -24.41 0.46
C GLU A 86 -20.34 -24.32 1.25
N ALA A 87 -19.84 -25.45 1.75
CA ALA A 87 -18.55 -25.51 2.43
C ALA A 87 -17.40 -25.33 1.42
N VAL A 88 -17.46 -25.99 0.27
CA VAL A 88 -16.47 -25.85 -0.80
C VAL A 88 -16.37 -24.39 -1.29
N ILE A 89 -17.52 -23.72 -1.45
CA ILE A 89 -17.60 -22.28 -1.75
C ILE A 89 -16.90 -21.48 -0.65
N ARG A 90 -17.25 -21.70 0.62
CA ARG A 90 -16.64 -20.97 1.74
C ARG A 90 -15.11 -21.13 1.78
N ASP A 91 -14.61 -22.32 1.50
CA ASP A 91 -13.18 -22.62 1.50
C ASP A 91 -12.46 -21.89 0.36
N ALA A 92 -13.02 -21.89 -0.85
CA ALA A 92 -12.46 -21.14 -1.99
C ALA A 92 -12.39 -19.64 -1.69
N PHE A 93 -13.46 -19.06 -1.13
CA PHE A 93 -13.48 -17.65 -0.74
C PHE A 93 -12.52 -17.33 0.41
N HIS A 94 -12.30 -18.26 1.34
CA HIS A 94 -11.31 -18.11 2.39
C HIS A 94 -9.89 -18.10 1.83
N ALA A 95 -9.58 -19.01 0.89
CA ALA A 95 -8.31 -19.02 0.17
C ALA A 95 -8.09 -17.72 -0.62
N ALA A 96 -9.10 -17.24 -1.36
CA ALA A 96 -9.07 -15.98 -2.07
C ALA A 96 -8.79 -14.79 -1.13
N THR A 97 -9.50 -14.73 0.00
CA THR A 97 -9.31 -13.68 1.01
C THR A 97 -7.88 -13.67 1.55
N ARG A 98 -7.32 -14.86 1.82
CA ARG A 98 -5.93 -14.99 2.31
C ARG A 98 -4.93 -14.50 1.26
N GLN A 99 -5.10 -14.88 0.00
CA GLN A 99 -4.23 -14.44 -1.10
C GLN A 99 -4.29 -12.92 -1.28
N LEU A 100 -5.48 -12.31 -1.23
CA LEU A 100 -5.64 -10.86 -1.34
C LEU A 100 -4.96 -10.11 -0.19
N ARG A 101 -5.10 -10.59 1.05
CA ARG A 101 -4.43 -9.98 2.22
C ARG A 101 -2.92 -10.03 2.09
N GLU A 102 -2.39 -11.16 1.64
CA GLU A 102 -0.96 -11.32 1.45
C GLU A 102 -0.45 -10.41 0.33
N LEU A 103 -1.17 -10.31 -0.78
CA LEU A 103 -0.84 -9.38 -1.85
C LEU A 103 -0.89 -7.93 -1.38
N ALA A 104 -1.93 -7.53 -0.64
CA ALA A 104 -2.05 -6.17 -0.10
C ALA A 104 -0.91 -5.85 0.89
N ARG A 105 -0.47 -6.84 1.68
CA ARG A 105 0.70 -6.70 2.56
C ARG A 105 1.98 -6.50 1.76
N GLN A 106 2.21 -7.33 0.74
CA GLN A 106 3.39 -7.22 -0.14
C GLN A 106 3.41 -5.91 -0.90
N GLN A 107 2.26 -5.41 -1.39
CA GLN A 107 2.18 -4.11 -2.06
C GLN A 107 2.58 -2.99 -1.11
N ARG A 108 2.06 -2.96 0.13
CA ARG A 108 2.46 -1.96 1.14
C ARG A 108 3.94 -2.05 1.51
N GLU A 109 4.50 -3.26 1.58
CA GLU A 109 5.92 -3.47 1.85
C GLU A 109 6.79 -3.04 0.66
N SER A 110 6.34 -3.30 -0.57
CA SER A 110 7.02 -2.91 -1.80
C SER A 110 6.90 -1.41 -2.08
N ASP A 111 5.79 -0.76 -1.71
CA ASP A 111 5.64 0.68 -1.76
C ASP A 111 6.55 1.33 -0.72
N LYS A 112 6.67 0.72 0.47
CA LYS A 112 7.62 1.13 1.51
C LYS A 112 9.08 0.89 1.11
N SER A 113 9.39 -0.15 0.33
CA SER A 113 10.76 -0.39 -0.16
C SER A 113 11.09 0.46 -1.39
N ARG A 114 10.14 0.70 -2.30
CA ARG A 114 10.33 1.58 -3.46
C ARG A 114 10.42 3.05 -3.07
N THR A 115 9.68 3.49 -2.04
CA THR A 115 9.94 4.81 -1.42
C THR A 115 11.33 4.92 -0.78
N ASN A 116 11.96 3.81 -0.40
CA ASN A 116 13.34 3.82 0.09
C ASN A 116 14.40 3.77 -1.02
N ASP A 117 14.08 3.24 -2.21
CA ASP A 117 15.07 3.02 -3.29
C ASP A 117 15.08 4.12 -4.37
N SER A 118 14.01 4.91 -4.55
CA SER A 118 13.98 6.01 -5.55
C SER A 118 14.04 7.42 -4.98
N ALA A 119 13.87 7.56 -3.67
CA ALA A 119 14.12 8.81 -2.97
C ALA A 119 15.21 8.51 -1.95
N GLN A 120 16.46 8.95 -2.21
CA GLN A 120 17.54 8.78 -1.26
C GLN A 120 17.06 9.34 0.09
N GLN A 121 16.85 8.46 1.07
CA GLN A 121 16.69 8.85 2.45
C GLN A 121 18.04 9.45 2.88
N THR A 122 18.17 10.76 2.76
CA THR A 122 19.41 11.47 3.02
C THR A 122 19.37 12.03 4.43
N THR A 123 20.45 11.82 5.18
CA THR A 123 20.66 12.53 6.44
C THR A 123 21.04 13.97 6.13
N ALA A 124 20.30 14.92 6.68
CA ALA A 124 20.53 16.33 6.50
C ALA A 124 20.42 17.07 7.83
N LEU A 125 21.00 18.27 7.88
CA LEU A 125 20.93 19.16 9.03
C LEU A 125 20.11 20.40 8.68
N VAL A 126 19.24 20.83 9.60
CA VAL A 126 18.51 22.09 9.43
C VAL A 126 19.50 23.24 9.53
N ILE A 127 19.75 23.95 8.42
CA ILE A 127 20.65 25.12 8.40
C ILE A 127 19.90 26.44 8.50
N LYS A 128 18.64 26.48 8.06
CA LYS A 128 17.77 27.66 8.12
C LYS A 128 16.35 27.20 8.42
N LEU A 129 15.65 27.92 9.29
CA LEU A 129 14.26 27.66 9.61
C LEU A 129 13.53 29.00 9.72
N PHE A 130 12.35 29.07 9.10
CA PHE A 130 11.48 30.23 9.12
C PHE A 130 10.12 29.81 9.71
N PRO A 131 9.99 29.74 11.05
CA PRO A 131 8.79 29.19 11.68
C PRO A 131 7.51 29.96 11.31
N GLU A 132 7.61 31.29 11.29
CA GLU A 132 6.50 32.19 10.95
C GLU A 132 5.99 32.01 9.51
N GLN A 133 6.87 31.64 8.58
CA GLN A 133 6.52 31.41 7.18
C GLN A 133 6.30 29.92 6.85
N GLY A 134 6.55 29.01 7.79
CA GLY A 134 6.28 27.59 7.64
C GLY A 134 7.21 26.85 6.69
N TYR A 135 8.45 27.31 6.47
CA TYR A 135 9.43 26.62 5.63
C TYR A 135 10.85 26.67 6.20
N GLY A 136 11.76 25.89 5.61
CA GLY A 136 13.17 25.90 5.98
C GLY A 136 14.07 25.29 4.91
N PHE A 137 15.38 25.24 5.21
CA PHE A 137 16.39 24.63 4.36
C PHE A 137 17.21 23.63 5.15
N LEU A 138 17.43 22.48 4.53
CA LEU A 138 18.28 21.40 5.01
C LEU A 138 19.58 21.39 4.22
N LYS A 139 20.66 20.95 4.84
CA LYS A 139 21.93 20.68 4.16
C LYS A 139 22.26 19.20 4.26
N THR A 140 22.38 18.54 3.11
CA THR A 140 22.78 17.13 3.04
C THR A 140 24.26 16.98 3.36
N LEU A 141 24.71 15.75 3.65
CA LEU A 141 26.13 15.45 3.84
C LEU A 141 26.98 15.76 2.59
N ASP A 142 26.36 15.67 1.42
CA ASP A 142 26.98 15.98 0.12
C ASP A 142 27.09 17.51 -0.12
N GLY A 143 26.55 18.32 0.79
CA GLY A 143 26.65 19.77 0.78
C GLY A 143 25.54 20.48 0.00
N GLU A 144 24.54 19.74 -0.49
CA GLU A 144 23.40 20.29 -1.22
C GLU A 144 22.39 20.94 -0.26
N GLU A 145 21.86 22.09 -0.65
CA GLU A 145 20.77 22.75 0.06
C GLU A 145 19.42 22.25 -0.48
N VAL A 146 18.56 21.77 0.42
CA VAL A 146 17.25 21.21 0.11
C VAL A 146 16.18 22.01 0.81
N TYR A 147 15.25 22.56 0.04
CA TYR A 147 14.10 23.29 0.57
C TYR A 147 13.08 22.35 1.22
N PHE A 148 12.42 22.73 2.30
CA PHE A 148 11.28 21.98 2.84
C PHE A 148 10.20 22.88 3.39
N HIS A 149 8.95 22.44 3.29
CA HIS A 149 7.79 23.12 3.83
C HIS A 149 7.27 22.40 5.09
N ARG A 150 6.51 23.09 5.96
CA ARG A 150 5.90 22.50 7.16
C ARG A 150 5.04 21.27 6.87
N ASN A 151 4.41 21.23 5.70
CA ASN A 151 3.58 20.10 5.25
C ASN A 151 4.41 18.85 4.93
N SER A 152 5.71 19.01 4.69
CA SER A 152 6.64 17.91 4.46
C SER A 152 7.16 17.32 5.78
N VAL A 153 6.92 17.95 6.93
CA VAL A 153 7.39 17.44 8.23
C VAL A 153 6.37 16.46 8.81
N LEU A 154 6.80 15.24 9.09
CA LEU A 154 5.94 14.22 9.67
C LEU A 154 5.55 14.55 11.11
N HIS A 155 4.38 14.07 11.52
CA HIS A 155 3.85 14.17 12.88
C HIS A 155 3.62 15.59 13.41
N ASP A 156 3.55 16.59 12.51
CA ASP A 156 3.45 18.01 12.87
C ASP A 156 4.62 18.46 13.78
N ASP A 157 5.76 17.78 13.67
CA ASP A 157 6.97 18.06 14.45
C ASP A 157 7.71 19.32 13.94
N PHE A 158 7.09 20.16 13.12
CA PHE A 158 7.73 21.36 12.57
C PHE A 158 8.11 22.35 13.68
N ASP A 159 7.23 22.55 14.67
CA ASP A 159 7.48 23.43 15.83
C ASP A 159 8.62 22.92 16.73
N ARG A 160 9.04 21.67 16.51
CA ARG A 160 10.09 20.99 17.27
C ARG A 160 11.45 21.02 16.55
N LEU A 161 11.51 21.58 15.34
CA LEU A 161 12.73 21.78 14.57
C LEU A 161 13.47 23.01 15.06
N GLU A 162 14.78 22.87 15.20
CA GLU A 162 15.71 23.96 15.48
C GLU A 162 16.87 23.91 14.48
N ILE A 163 17.54 25.04 14.27
CA ILE A 163 18.76 25.07 13.46
C ILE A 163 19.79 24.14 14.13
N GLY A 164 20.39 23.24 13.35
CA GLY A 164 21.27 22.18 13.83
C GLY A 164 20.58 20.84 14.09
N THR A 165 19.26 20.74 13.93
CA THR A 165 18.53 19.46 14.06
C THR A 165 18.91 18.49 12.96
N GLY A 166 19.28 17.27 13.34
CA GLY A 166 19.52 16.16 12.43
C GLY A 166 18.19 15.56 11.99
N VAL A 167 17.95 15.56 10.68
CA VAL A 167 16.74 15.03 10.07
C VAL A 167 17.09 13.99 8.99
N HIS A 168 16.22 13.02 8.82
CA HIS A 168 16.16 12.23 7.59
C HIS A 168 15.13 12.88 6.69
N CYS A 169 15.54 13.18 5.46
CA CYS A 169 14.64 13.72 4.46
C CYS A 169 14.70 12.91 3.17
N PHE A 170 13.59 12.92 2.45
CA PHE A 170 13.49 12.40 1.09
C PHE A 170 13.61 13.57 0.14
N VAL A 171 14.68 13.59 -0.66
CA VAL A 171 14.98 14.68 -1.60
C VAL A 171 14.41 14.34 -2.97
N GLU A 172 13.69 15.30 -3.55
CA GLU A 172 13.08 15.22 -4.87
C GLU A 172 13.41 16.48 -5.68
N LEU A 173 13.44 16.36 -7.01
CA LEU A 173 13.62 17.50 -7.90
C LEU A 173 12.28 18.23 -8.02
N GLY A 174 12.17 19.41 -7.40
CA GLY A 174 11.04 20.32 -7.56
C GLY A 174 11.18 21.22 -8.78
N GLU A 175 10.16 22.04 -9.02
CA GLU A 175 10.15 22.99 -10.15
C GLU A 175 11.25 24.06 -10.03
N GLU A 176 11.70 24.37 -8.81
CA GLU A 176 12.65 25.46 -8.50
C GLU A 176 13.95 24.96 -7.87
N GLY A 177 14.14 23.64 -7.82
CA GLY A 177 15.33 23.01 -7.25
C GLY A 177 15.01 21.84 -6.34
N LEU A 178 16.03 21.36 -5.62
CA LEU A 178 15.90 20.23 -4.71
C LEU A 178 14.98 20.59 -3.54
N GLN A 179 13.92 19.81 -3.37
CA GLN A 179 12.96 19.96 -2.27
C GLN A 179 12.80 18.64 -1.51
N ALA A 180 12.46 18.74 -0.23
CA ALA A 180 12.16 17.59 0.60
C ALA A 180 10.66 17.30 0.57
N SER A 181 10.29 16.12 0.07
CA SER A 181 8.90 15.65 0.10
C SER A 181 8.50 15.14 1.48
N THR A 182 9.46 14.67 2.27
CA THR A 182 9.24 14.19 3.64
C THR A 182 10.46 14.48 4.52
N VAL A 183 10.24 14.97 5.73
CA VAL A 183 11.26 15.29 6.74
C VAL A 183 10.88 14.65 8.07
N LYS A 184 11.83 13.91 8.65
CA LYS A 184 11.69 13.23 9.94
C LYS A 184 12.84 13.59 10.87
N ILE A 185 12.54 14.03 12.08
CA ILE A 185 13.56 14.31 13.10
C ILE A 185 14.22 13.01 13.58
N VAL A 186 15.55 13.00 13.61
CA VAL A 186 16.36 11.83 14.01
C VAL A 186 17.12 12.14 15.27
N ASP A 187 17.75 13.31 15.32
CA ASP A 187 18.55 13.75 16.44
C ASP A 187 18.28 15.22 16.72
N LYS A 188 18.03 15.55 17.99
CA LYS A 188 17.86 16.93 18.42
C LYS A 188 19.16 17.38 19.07
N PRO A 189 19.75 18.51 18.67
CA PRO A 189 20.84 19.08 19.43
C PRO A 189 20.34 19.32 20.86
N GLY A 190 20.96 18.63 21.82
CA GLY A 190 20.75 18.93 23.22
C GLY A 190 21.09 20.39 23.47
N VAL A 191 20.26 21.07 24.26
CA VAL A 191 20.37 22.48 24.68
C VAL A 191 21.80 22.81 25.09
N GLY A 192 22.66 23.29 24.16
CA GLY A 192 24.08 23.44 24.50
C GLY A 192 25.11 23.66 23.38
N ALA A 193 24.75 23.84 22.11
CA ALA A 193 25.68 24.26 21.07
C ALA A 193 25.06 25.46 20.33
N GLY A 194 25.31 26.70 20.70
CA GLY A 194 26.63 27.30 20.68
C GLY A 194 26.79 28.04 19.36
N LYS A 195 26.42 29.33 19.37
CA LYS A 195 26.76 30.40 18.40
C LYS A 195 27.65 29.93 17.23
N ALA A 196 27.08 29.73 16.05
CA ALA A 196 27.83 29.71 14.81
C ALA A 196 27.12 30.63 13.80
N GLU A 197 27.70 31.82 13.69
CA GLU A 197 27.70 32.76 12.57
C GLU A 197 26.52 32.76 11.60
N GLN A 198 25.75 33.84 11.71
CA GLN A 198 24.88 34.37 10.66
C GLN A 198 25.70 34.61 9.38
N THR A 199 25.81 33.60 8.53
CA THR A 199 26.22 33.83 7.14
C THR A 199 24.98 34.34 6.42
N ILE A 200 24.90 35.67 6.29
CA ILE A 200 23.94 36.34 5.41
C ILE A 200 24.28 35.90 3.98
N VAL A 201 23.66 34.82 3.51
CA VAL A 201 23.67 34.45 2.10
C VAL A 201 22.48 35.13 1.46
N GLN A 202 22.76 36.06 0.55
CA GLN A 202 21.73 36.77 -0.21
C GLN A 202 20.87 35.75 -0.99
N PRO A 203 19.54 35.96 -1.06
CA PRO A 203 18.66 35.12 -1.85
C PRO A 203 19.07 35.16 -3.34
N PRO A 204 18.98 34.04 -4.08
CA PRO A 204 19.24 34.02 -5.52
C PRO A 204 18.31 34.99 -6.23
N LEU A 205 18.88 35.88 -7.06
CA LEU A 205 18.12 36.76 -7.94
C LEU A 205 17.21 35.92 -8.86
N GLY A 206 15.89 36.13 -8.80
CA GLY A 206 14.98 35.59 -9.81
C GLY A 206 13.48 35.57 -9.51
N TRP A 207 13.05 35.75 -8.26
CA TRP A 207 11.63 35.68 -7.92
C TRP A 207 11.03 37.09 -7.83
N GLN A 208 10.34 37.51 -8.89
CA GLN A 208 9.56 38.74 -8.91
C GLN A 208 8.07 38.46 -8.67
N GLU A 209 7.58 39.10 -7.60
CA GLU A 209 6.21 39.53 -7.21
C GLU A 209 4.97 38.75 -7.64
#